data_AF-A0A3N7IHF3-F1
#
_entry.id   AF-A0A3N7IHF3-F1
#
_cell.length_a   1.000
_cell.length_b   1.000
_cell.length_c   1.000
_cell.angle_alpha   90.00
_cell.angle_beta   90.00
_cell.angle_gamma   90.00
#
_symmetry.space_group_name_H-M   'P 1'
#
loop_
_entity.id
_entity.type
_entity.pdbx_description
1 polymer ?
#
loop_
_entity_poly.entity_id
_entity_poly.type
_entity_poly.pdbx_seq_one_letter_code
_entity_poly.pdbx_strand_id
1 'polypeptide(L)' 'DYGLFEVNGNQIQYTYKTAIEFLNDGASYTIDWKDTRAFQKGAYTILLYANNAIMGQGSVVLK' A
#
# COMPACT_ATOMS: atom_id res chain seq x y z
N ASP A 1 16.33 -0.94 0.47
CA ASP A 1 15.16 -1.83 0.54
C ASP A 1 14.80 -2.22 -0.90
N TYR A 2 14.62 -3.51 -1.22
CA TYR A 2 14.42 -3.98 -2.61
C TYR A 2 13.00 -3.74 -3.15
N GLY A 3 12.21 -2.90 -2.46
CA GLY A 3 10.79 -2.74 -2.73
C GLY A 3 10.00 -4.02 -2.45
N LEU A 4 10.50 -4.89 -1.56
CA LEU A 4 9.86 -6.14 -1.18
C LEU A 4 9.26 -6.01 0.21
N PHE A 5 8.03 -6.49 0.36
CA PHE A 5 7.29 -6.51 1.61
C PHE A 5 6.83 -7.93 1.90
N GLU A 6 7.06 -8.40 3.13
CA GLU A 6 6.63 -9.73 3.55
C GLU A 6 5.18 -9.70 4.08
N VAL A 7 4.33 -10.53 3.49
CA VAL A 7 2.93 -10.72 3.84
C VAL A 7 2.68 -12.22 3.94
N ASN A 8 2.42 -12.71 5.16
CA ASN A 8 2.14 -14.13 5.42
C ASN A 8 3.20 -15.10 4.85
N GLY A 9 4.49 -14.76 4.98
CA GLY A 9 5.60 -15.56 4.44
C GLY A 9 5.81 -15.44 2.93
N ASN A 10 4.99 -14.64 2.22
CA ASN A 10 5.21 -14.30 0.81
C ASN A 10 5.86 -12.93 0.69
N GLN A 11 6.78 -12.78 -0.26
CA GLN A 11 7.31 -11.47 -0.62
C GLN A 11 6.51 -10.88 -1.78
N ILE A 12 5.99 -9.67 -1.58
CA ILE A 12 5.29 -8.90 -2.60
C ILE A 12 6.08 -7.64 -2.95
N GLN A 13 6.03 -7.24 -4.21
CA GLN A 13 6.66 -6.00 -4.64
C GLN A 13 5.72 -4.80 -4.40
N TYR A 14 6.27 -3.72 -3.86
CA TYR A 14 5.56 -2.46 -3.68
C TYR A 14 6.28 -1.32 -4.41
N THR A 15 5.49 -0.32 -4.83
CA THR A 15 6.00 0.93 -5.42
C THR A 15 6.06 2.07 -4.41
N TYR A 16 5.23 2.01 -3.38
CA TYR A 16 5.17 2.97 -2.29
C TYR A 16 4.75 2.26 -1.01
N LYS A 17 5.36 2.63 0.12
CA LYS A 17 5.04 2.11 1.45
C LYS A 17 5.15 3.25 2.45
N THR A 18 4.15 3.37 3.31
CA THR A 18 4.13 4.31 4.43
C THR A 18 3.48 3.66 5.65
N ALA A 19 3.80 4.16 6.84
CA ALA A 19 3.12 3.78 8.07
C ALA A 19 2.08 4.84 8.42
N ILE A 20 0.95 4.40 8.95
CA ILE A 20 -0.07 5.28 9.53
C ILE A 20 -0.28 4.89 10.99
N GLU A 21 -0.42 5.88 11.86
CA GLU A 21 -0.86 5.67 13.24
C GLU A 21 -2.40 5.62 13.23
N PHE A 22 -2.93 4.40 13.10
CA PHE A 22 -4.36 4.17 13.06
C PHE A 22 -4.96 4.13 14.48
N LEU A 23 -5.75 5.15 14.84
CA LEU A 23 -6.29 5.33 16.19
C LEU A 23 -7.71 4.78 16.39
N ASN A 24 -8.36 4.32 15.31
CA ASN A 24 -9.72 3.77 15.34
C ASN A 24 -10.77 4.72 15.97
N ASP A 25 -10.60 6.03 15.78
CA ASP A 25 -11.46 7.10 16.29
C ASP A 25 -12.41 7.68 15.22
N GLY A 26 -12.46 7.06 14.05
CA GLY A 26 -13.22 7.53 12.88
C GLY A 26 -12.48 8.59 12.05
N ALA A 27 -11.21 8.89 12.36
CA ALA A 27 -10.40 9.76 11.53
C ALA A 27 -10.24 9.22 10.11
N SER A 28 -10.27 10.13 9.14
CA SER A 28 -9.94 9.83 7.74
C SER A 28 -8.46 10.07 7.50
N TYR A 29 -7.81 9.12 6.83
CA TYR A 29 -6.39 9.19 6.48
C TYR A 29 -6.26 9.34 4.96
N THR A 30 -5.39 10.24 4.51
CA THR A 30 -5.12 10.47 3.10
C THR A 30 -3.66 10.17 2.81
N ILE A 31 -3.42 9.46 1.70
CA ILE A 31 -2.08 9.09 1.25
C ILE A 31 -1.83 9.75 -0.10
N ASP A 32 -0.81 10.61 -0.16
CA ASP A 32 -0.29 11.15 -1.41
C ASP A 32 0.74 10.20 -1.99
N TRP A 33 0.34 9.47 -3.03
CA TRP A 33 1.25 8.62 -3.78
C TRP A 33 1.90 9.40 -4.92
N LYS A 34 3.20 9.66 -4.79
CA LYS A 34 4.04 10.27 -5.85
C LYS A 34 5.14 9.30 -6.25
N ASP A 35 5.08 8.80 -7.48
CA ASP A 35 6.14 7.99 -8.07
C ASP A 35 7.14 8.90 -8.80
N THR A 36 8.44 8.64 -8.66
CA THR A 36 9.50 9.40 -9.37
C THR A 36 9.70 8.91 -10.80
N ARG A 37 9.14 7.76 -11.14
CA ARG A 37 9.16 7.19 -12.49
C ARG A 37 8.12 7.86 -13.38
N ALA A 38 8.27 7.70 -14.69
CA ALA A 38 7.24 8.07 -15.65
C ALA A 38 5.92 7.34 -15.33
N PHE A 39 4.78 7.96 -15.66
CA PHE A 39 3.46 7.38 -15.44
C PHE A 39 3.38 5.94 -15.98
N GLN A 40 2.96 5.02 -15.13
CA GLN A 40 2.81 3.61 -15.46
C GLN A 40 1.31 3.28 -15.43
N LYS A 41 0.77 2.83 -16.57
CA LYS A 41 -0.62 2.33 -16.64
C LYS A 41 -0.68 0.95 -16.01
N GLY A 42 -1.79 0.64 -15.34
CA GLY A 42 -1.98 -0.67 -14.75
C GLY A 42 -3.01 -0.71 -13.65
N ALA A 43 -3.29 -1.92 -13.16
CA ALA A 43 -4.05 -2.14 -11.94
C ALA A 43 -3.09 -2.20 -10.75
N TYR A 44 -3.30 -1.31 -9.78
CA TYR A 44 -2.53 -1.24 -8.55
C TYR A 44 -3.37 -1.74 -7.39
N THR A 45 -2.75 -2.54 -6.53
CA THR A 45 -3.37 -3.02 -5.30
C THR A 45 -2.85 -2.19 -4.13
N ILE A 46 -3.78 -1.69 -3.32
CA ILE A 46 -3.50 -0.98 -2.08
C ILE A 46 -3.77 -1.96 -0.94
N LEU A 47 -2.76 -2.21 -0.11
CA LEU A 47 -2.86 -3.12 1.03
C LEU A 47 -2.66 -2.34 2.32
N LEU A 48 -3.65 -2.42 3.22
CA LEU A 48 -3.50 -2.04 4.61
C LEU A 48 -3.15 -3.29 5.41
N TYR A 49 -2.01 -3.26 6.10
CA TYR A 49 -1.46 -4.43 6.79
C TYR A 49 -0.98 -4.05 8.18
N ALA A 50 -1.29 -4.89 9.17
CA ALA A 50 -0.84 -4.73 10.55
C ALA A 50 -0.74 -6.10 11.23
N ASN A 51 0.22 -6.28 12.14
CA ASN A 51 0.35 -7.49 12.98
C ASN A 51 0.30 -8.81 12.20
N ASN A 52 0.99 -8.87 11.07
CA ASN A 52 0.99 -10.01 10.17
C ASN A 52 -0.38 -10.38 9.57
N ALA A 53 -1.29 -9.41 9.44
CA ALA A 53 -2.60 -9.60 8.85
C ALA A 53 -2.97 -8.45 7.89
N ILE A 54 -3.69 -8.79 6.82
CA ILE A 54 -4.29 -7.82 5.91
C ILE A 54 -5.55 -7.27 6.60
N MET A 55 -5.53 -5.98 6.89
CA MET A 55 -6.66 -5.25 7.48
C MET A 55 -7.66 -4.80 6.41
N GLY A 56 -7.17 -4.53 5.20
CA GLY A 56 -7.98 -4.08 4.09
C GLY A 56 -7.23 -4.13 2.77
N GLN A 57 -7.99 -4.29 1.68
CA GLN A 57 -7.48 -4.32 0.33
C GLN A 57 -8.37 -3.46 -0.57
N GLY A 58 -7.74 -2.65 -1.41
CA GLY A 58 -8.40 -1.90 -2.47
C GLY A 58 -7.61 -1.98 -3.78
N SER A 59 -8.20 -1.48 -4.86
CA SER A 59 -7.51 -1.38 -6.14
C SER A 59 -7.82 -0.08 -6.86
N VAL A 60 -6.87 0.39 -7.65
CA VAL A 60 -7.02 1.54 -8.54
C VAL A 60 -6.44 1.19 -9.91
N VAL A 61 -7.14 1.56 -10.98
CA VAL A 61 -6.67 1.37 -12.35
C VAL A 61 -6.23 2.71 -12.91
N LEU A 62 -4.95 2.83 -13.22
CA LEU A 62 -4.38 3.98 -13.92
C LEU A 62 -4.43 3.74 -15.43
N LYS A 63 -5.12 4.61 -16.16
CA LYS A 63 -5.36 4.51 -17.61
C LYS A 63 -4.61 5.56 -18.41
#